data_AF-A0A964YPQ3-F1
#
_entry.id   AF-A0A964YPQ3-F1
#
_cell.length_a   1.000
_cell.length_b   1.000
_cell.length_c   1.000
_cell.angle_alpha   90.00
_cell.angle_beta   90.00
_cell.angle_gamma   90.00
#
_symmetry.space_group_name_H-M   'P 1'
#
loop_
_entity.id
_entity.type
_entity.pdbx_description
1 polymer ?
#
loop_
_entity_poly.entity_id
_entity_poly.type
_entity_poly.pdbx_seq_one_letter_code
_entity_poly.pdbx_strand_id
1 'polypeptide(L)'
;MKYLAFTALIIWISPSIAQGNLQFNQVKIISNTDAPQTVPAGKVWKIESVFANDQDVYAASTSGANQSFFTSCGVPSAWYFYYGRYLAINNIPISFGVHSSGEQMTQLPIWVPAGSTICTCTSSSFCARGYSAIEFNLVP
;
A
#
# COMPACT_ATOMS: atom_id res chain seq x y z
N MET A 1 -14.97 -31.93 -43.47
CA MET A 1 -15.86 -32.30 -42.34
C MET A 1 -15.11 -32.81 -41.11
N LYS A 2 -14.13 -33.72 -41.25
CA LYS A 2 -13.32 -34.25 -40.13
C LYS A 2 -12.55 -33.20 -39.30
N TYR A 3 -11.98 -32.19 -39.95
CA TYR A 3 -11.28 -31.10 -39.23
C TYR A 3 -12.22 -30.06 -38.60
N LEU A 4 -13.47 -29.98 -39.07
CA LEU A 4 -14.50 -29.07 -38.54
C LEU A 4 -15.04 -29.56 -37.18
N ALA A 5 -15.19 -30.87 -37.01
CA ALA A 5 -15.56 -31.45 -35.71
C ALA A 5 -14.45 -31.26 -34.66
N PHE A 6 -13.19 -31.33 -35.10
CA PHE A 6 -12.03 -31.19 -34.22
C PHE A 6 -11.83 -29.75 -33.74
N THR A 7 -12.04 -28.75 -34.59
CA THR A 7 -11.99 -27.33 -34.16
C THR A 7 -13.16 -26.94 -33.25
N ALA A 8 -14.35 -27.50 -33.48
CA ALA A 8 -15.49 -27.29 -32.58
C ALA A 8 -15.24 -27.85 -31.17
N LEU A 9 -14.53 -28.97 -31.06
CA LEU A 9 -14.18 -29.58 -29.79
C LEU A 9 -13.18 -28.73 -28.97
N ILE A 10 -12.22 -28.07 -29.61
CA ILE A 10 -11.20 -27.26 -28.92
C ILE A 10 -11.80 -25.99 -28.28
N ILE A 11 -12.85 -25.41 -28.87
CA ILE A 11 -13.52 -24.22 -28.34
C ILE A 11 -14.30 -24.52 -27.06
N TRP A 12 -14.80 -25.76 -26.90
CA TRP A 12 -15.58 -26.18 -25.74
C TRP A 12 -14.74 -26.51 -24.49
N ILE A 13 -13.42 -26.70 -24.64
CA ILE A 13 -12.52 -27.12 -23.53
C ILE A 13 -11.76 -25.93 -22.93
N SER A 14 -12.04 -24.70 -23.37
CA SER A 14 -11.42 -23.51 -22.80
C SER A 14 -12.35 -22.92 -21.73
N PRO A 15 -12.26 -23.30 -20.43
CA PRO A 15 -12.77 -22.41 -19.41
C PRO A 15 -11.90 -21.16 -19.48
N SER A 16 -12.39 -20.13 -20.15
CA SER A 16 -11.91 -18.77 -19.98
C SER A 16 -12.27 -18.36 -18.56
N ILE A 17 -11.54 -18.88 -17.58
CA ILE A 17 -11.40 -18.21 -16.28
C ILE A 17 -10.61 -16.97 -16.64
N ALA A 18 -11.33 -15.91 -17.01
CA ALA A 18 -10.75 -14.59 -17.03
C ALA A 18 -10.11 -14.43 -15.66
N GLN A 19 -8.83 -14.06 -15.64
CA GLN A 19 -8.21 -13.62 -14.40
C GLN A 19 -9.14 -12.56 -13.82
N GLY A 20 -9.57 -12.78 -12.57
CA GLY A 20 -10.62 -11.99 -11.98
C GLY A 20 -10.39 -10.49 -12.19
N ASN A 21 -11.36 -9.81 -12.79
CA ASN A 21 -11.18 -8.41 -13.17
C ASN A 21 -11.28 -7.53 -11.92
N LEU A 22 -10.42 -6.50 -11.87
CA LEU A 22 -10.53 -5.45 -10.88
C LEU A 22 -11.69 -4.53 -11.27
N GLN A 23 -12.77 -4.58 -10.51
CA GLN A 23 -13.88 -3.64 -10.66
C GLN A 23 -13.66 -2.49 -9.68
N PHE A 24 -13.58 -1.26 -10.19
CA PHE A 24 -13.53 -0.06 -9.34
C PHE A 24 -14.66 -0.09 -8.31
N ASN A 25 -14.33 0.17 -7.05
CA ASN A 25 -15.29 0.31 -5.97
C ASN A 25 -15.42 1.78 -5.56
N GLN A 26 -14.34 2.36 -5.03
CA GLN A 26 -14.34 3.72 -4.51
C GLN A 26 -12.93 4.29 -4.37
N VAL A 27 -12.85 5.61 -4.21
CA VAL A 27 -11.62 6.30 -3.76
C VAL A 27 -11.75 6.59 -2.27
N LYS A 28 -10.65 6.42 -1.54
CA LYS A 28 -10.58 6.62 -0.09
C LYS A 28 -9.45 7.60 0.24
N ILE A 29 -9.69 8.45 1.23
CA ILE A 29 -8.68 9.26 1.90
C ILE A 29 -8.70 8.83 3.37
N ILE A 30 -7.54 8.44 3.88
CA ILE A 30 -7.37 7.98 5.26
C ILE A 30 -6.41 8.95 5.95
N SER A 31 -6.82 9.52 7.07
CA SER A 31 -6.03 10.41 7.91
C SER A 31 -5.14 9.63 8.87
N ASN A 32 -4.04 10.23 9.32
CA ASN A 32 -3.20 9.67 10.38
C ASN A 32 -3.87 9.69 11.76
N THR A 33 -5.00 10.36 11.90
CA THR A 33 -5.87 10.32 13.08
C THR A 33 -6.86 9.17 13.06
N ASP A 34 -7.04 8.51 11.91
CA ASP A 34 -7.92 7.36 11.80
C ASP A 34 -7.26 6.13 12.41
N ALA A 35 -8.10 5.21 12.89
CA ALA A 35 -7.63 3.90 13.33
C ALA A 35 -6.97 3.15 12.17
N PRO A 36 -6.06 2.19 12.46
CA PRO A 36 -5.46 1.34 11.43
C PRO A 36 -6.52 0.72 10.51
N GLN A 37 -6.26 0.75 9.21
CA GLN A 37 -7.21 0.31 8.20
C GLN A 37 -6.82 -1.05 7.67
N THR A 38 -7.78 -1.95 7.53
CA THR A 38 -7.55 -3.28 6.94
C THR A 38 -8.26 -3.37 5.59
N VAL A 39 -7.54 -3.85 4.56
CA VAL A 39 -8.13 -4.09 3.25
C VAL A 39 -9.16 -5.23 3.39
N PRO A 40 -10.45 -5.00 3.08
CA PRO A 40 -11.48 -6.03 3.29
C PRO A 40 -11.26 -7.28 2.41
N ALA A 41 -11.82 -8.41 2.84
CA ALA A 41 -11.87 -9.63 2.02
C ALA A 41 -12.56 -9.37 0.68
N GLY A 42 -12.05 -9.98 -0.39
CA GLY A 42 -12.57 -9.77 -1.75
C GLY A 42 -12.24 -8.40 -2.35
N LYS A 43 -11.34 -7.63 -1.72
CA LYS A 43 -10.92 -6.31 -2.21
C LYS A 43 -9.41 -6.20 -2.32
N VAL A 44 -8.96 -5.24 -3.13
CA VAL A 44 -7.55 -4.82 -3.20
C VAL A 44 -7.51 -3.30 -3.23
N TRP A 45 -6.54 -2.71 -2.53
CA TRP A 45 -6.32 -1.27 -2.56
C TRP A 45 -5.10 -0.94 -3.39
N LYS A 46 -5.17 0.15 -4.13
CA LYS A 46 -4.04 0.78 -4.79
C LYS A 46 -3.78 2.11 -4.11
N ILE A 47 -2.70 2.21 -3.33
CA ILE A 47 -2.32 3.47 -2.68
C ILE A 47 -1.67 4.35 -3.75
N GLU A 48 -2.23 5.53 -3.96
CA GLU A 48 -1.82 6.47 -5.01
C GLU A 48 -0.96 7.61 -4.46
N SER A 49 -1.21 8.02 -3.21
CA SER A 49 -0.49 9.14 -2.60
C SER A 49 -0.39 8.99 -1.09
N VAL A 50 0.64 9.61 -0.51
CA VAL A 50 0.88 9.68 0.93
C VAL A 50 1.12 11.15 1.30
N PHE A 51 0.28 11.71 2.16
CA PHE A 51 0.23 13.13 2.50
C PHE A 51 1.10 13.46 3.73
N ALA A 52 1.60 14.70 3.83
CA ALA A 52 2.23 15.24 5.03
C ALA A 52 2.08 16.78 5.10
N ASN A 53 2.39 17.37 6.26
CA ASN A 53 2.22 18.81 6.53
C ASN A 53 3.31 19.72 5.92
N ASP A 54 4.54 19.21 5.71
CA ASP A 54 5.70 20.02 5.30
C ASP A 54 6.51 19.39 4.14
N GLN A 55 7.41 20.21 3.57
CA GLN A 55 8.24 20.03 2.37
C GLN A 55 8.82 18.61 2.21
N ASP A 56 8.81 18.09 0.99
CA ASP A 56 9.32 16.75 0.59
C ASP A 56 10.85 16.57 0.69
N VAL A 57 11.55 17.48 1.39
CA VAL A 57 13.00 17.47 1.57
C VAL A 57 13.32 17.28 3.05
N TYR A 58 13.72 16.07 3.43
CA TYR A 58 14.06 15.74 4.80
C TYR A 58 15.58 15.79 4.98
N ALA A 59 16.05 16.66 5.89
CA ALA A 59 17.46 16.68 6.27
C ALA A 59 17.83 15.37 6.95
N ALA A 60 19.02 14.85 6.64
CA ALA A 60 19.47 13.61 7.22
C ALA A 60 19.70 13.76 8.74
N SER A 61 18.74 13.38 9.57
CA SER A 61 18.95 13.17 11.00
C SER A 61 19.06 11.68 11.31
N THR A 62 19.99 11.30 12.18
CA THR A 62 20.11 9.95 12.74
C THR A 62 19.61 9.96 14.17
N SER A 63 18.59 9.16 14.47
CA SER A 63 18.23 8.84 15.84
C SER A 63 19.24 7.85 16.38
N GLY A 64 20.02 8.22 17.39
CA GLY A 64 20.80 7.26 18.19
C GLY A 64 19.94 6.35 19.08
N ALA A 65 18.61 6.33 18.89
CA ALA A 65 17.64 5.66 19.76
C ALA A 65 16.48 5.02 18.99
N ASN A 66 15.96 3.92 19.53
CA ASN A 66 14.75 3.26 19.08
C ASN A 66 13.52 4.17 19.21
N GLN A 67 12.80 4.39 18.12
CA GLN A 67 11.60 5.23 18.10
C GLN A 67 10.34 4.37 17.89
N SER A 68 9.33 4.56 18.74
CA SER A 68 8.05 3.85 18.66
C SER A 68 7.02 4.64 17.86
N PHE A 69 7.09 4.57 16.52
CA PHE A 69 6.21 5.35 15.65
C PHE A 69 4.80 4.75 15.46
N PHE A 70 4.69 3.43 15.31
CA PHE A 70 3.43 2.75 14.98
C PHE A 70 2.88 1.94 16.16
N THR A 71 2.81 2.56 17.33
CA THR A 71 2.28 1.93 18.54
C THR A 71 0.84 1.44 18.37
N SER A 72 0.04 2.12 17.53
CA SER A 72 -1.33 1.74 17.18
C SER A 72 -1.46 0.36 16.49
N CYS A 73 -0.36 -0.17 15.96
CA CYS A 73 -0.33 -1.45 15.24
C CYS A 73 0.66 -2.47 15.81
N GLY A 74 1.24 -2.18 16.98
CA GLY A 74 2.22 -3.06 17.60
C GLY A 74 3.46 -3.30 16.73
N VAL A 75 3.79 -2.38 15.82
CA VAL A 75 5.05 -2.49 15.08
C VAL A 75 6.19 -2.16 16.04
N PRO A 76 7.23 -3.02 16.15
CA PRO A 76 8.36 -2.76 17.01
C PRO A 76 8.97 -1.39 16.74
N SER A 77 9.52 -0.78 17.79
CA SER A 77 10.42 0.34 17.58
C SER A 77 11.59 -0.13 16.74
N ALA A 78 11.94 0.64 15.72
CA ALA A 78 13.12 0.35 14.91
C ALA A 78 14.08 1.53 14.99
N TRP A 79 15.32 1.22 14.66
CA TRP A 79 16.34 2.21 14.36
C TRP A 79 16.00 2.82 12.99
N TYR A 80 15.18 3.86 13.01
CA TYR A 80 14.84 4.58 11.79
C TYR A 80 15.83 5.73 11.58
N PHE A 81 16.42 5.73 10.40
CA PHE A 81 17.08 6.87 9.83
C PHE A 81 16.00 7.84 9.33
N TYR A 82 15.93 9.08 9.84
CA TYR A 82 14.78 9.99 9.75
C TYR A 82 14.49 10.55 8.34
N TYR A 83 14.17 9.70 7.37
CA TYR A 83 14.08 10.09 5.96
C TYR A 83 12.71 9.68 5.40
N GLY A 84 11.87 10.67 5.11
CA GLY A 84 10.61 10.50 4.39
C GLY A 84 9.35 10.45 5.24
N ARG A 85 8.24 10.20 4.56
CA ARG A 85 6.90 9.96 5.14
C ARG A 85 6.77 8.49 5.42
N TYR A 86 6.40 8.11 6.65
CA TYR A 86 6.25 6.69 6.98
C TYR A 86 4.79 6.24 7.07
N LEU A 87 4.54 5.04 6.55
CA LEU A 87 3.40 4.18 6.84
C LEU A 87 3.94 2.80 7.25
N ALA A 88 3.09 1.92 7.75
CA ALA A 88 3.43 0.50 7.86
C ALA A 88 2.32 -0.35 7.26
N ILE A 89 2.70 -1.45 6.59
CA ILE A 89 1.79 -2.46 6.06
C ILE A 89 2.17 -3.79 6.69
N ASN A 90 1.25 -4.45 7.39
CA ASN A 90 1.51 -5.73 8.09
C ASN A 90 2.79 -5.70 8.93
N ASN A 91 2.95 -4.64 9.73
CA ASN A 91 4.12 -4.42 10.60
C ASN A 91 5.45 -4.19 9.85
N ILE A 92 5.41 -3.93 8.54
CA ILE A 92 6.57 -3.54 7.74
C ILE A 92 6.52 -2.03 7.51
N PRO A 93 7.42 -1.25 8.13
CA PRO A 93 7.55 0.17 7.87
C PRO A 93 8.01 0.43 6.44
N ILE A 94 7.40 1.41 5.80
CA ILE A 94 7.71 1.86 4.44
C ILE A 94 7.87 3.38 4.44
N SER A 95 8.89 3.86 3.72
CA SER A 95 9.21 5.28 3.59
C SER A 95 8.94 5.79 2.18
N PHE A 96 8.49 7.05 2.08
CA PHE A 96 8.20 7.76 0.83
C PHE A 96 8.88 9.15 0.81
N GLY A 97 9.21 9.68 -0.37
CA GLY A 97 9.74 11.04 -0.54
C GLY A 97 11.09 11.09 -1.27
N VAL A 98 11.85 12.18 -1.07
CA VAL A 98 13.21 12.35 -1.60
C VAL A 98 14.22 12.35 -0.45
N HIS A 99 15.20 11.45 -0.53
CA HIS A 99 16.31 11.35 0.41
C HIS A 99 17.51 12.17 -0.09
N SER A 100 18.18 12.92 0.79
CA SER A 100 19.36 13.72 0.44
C SER A 100 20.61 12.90 0.09
N SER A 101 20.66 11.59 0.41
CA SER A 101 21.79 10.70 0.07
C SER A 101 21.56 9.82 -1.18
N GLY A 102 20.45 9.99 -1.90
CA GLY A 102 20.20 9.29 -3.17
C GLY A 102 19.67 7.86 -3.05
N GLU A 103 19.25 7.41 -1.86
CA GLU A 103 18.62 6.09 -1.70
C GLU A 103 17.19 6.07 -2.27
N GLN A 104 16.82 4.94 -2.88
CA GLN A 104 15.49 4.76 -3.47
C GLN A 104 14.44 4.52 -2.38
N MET A 105 13.46 5.42 -2.30
CA MET A 105 12.30 5.28 -1.41
C MET A 105 11.19 4.49 -2.12
N THR A 106 10.18 4.07 -1.35
CA THR A 106 9.03 3.35 -1.92
C THR A 106 8.36 4.25 -2.96
N GLN A 107 8.24 3.75 -4.19
CA GLN A 107 7.57 4.45 -5.26
C GLN A 107 6.08 4.11 -5.25
N LEU A 108 5.25 5.11 -5.51
CA LEU A 108 3.82 4.94 -5.69
C LEU A 108 3.50 4.77 -7.19
N PRO A 109 2.41 4.05 -7.53
CA PRO A 109 1.45 3.44 -6.61
C PRO A 109 1.91 2.10 -6.04
N ILE A 110 1.36 1.71 -4.89
CA ILE A 110 1.54 0.36 -4.32
C ILE A 110 0.21 -0.39 -4.22
N TRP A 111 0.22 -1.68 -4.54
CA TRP A 111 -0.95 -2.55 -4.42
C TRP A 111 -0.93 -3.29 -3.09
N VAL A 112 -2.04 -3.22 -2.36
CA VAL A 112 -2.19 -3.78 -1.03
C VAL A 112 -3.32 -4.82 -1.04
N PRO A 113 -3.00 -6.11 -0.81
CA PRO A 113 -3.98 -7.19 -0.91
C PRO A 113 -4.92 -7.22 0.30
N ALA A 114 -6.06 -7.90 0.12
CA ALA A 114 -7.01 -8.23 1.18
C ALA A 114 -6.32 -8.78 2.44
N GLY A 115 -6.83 -8.39 3.61
CA GLY A 115 -6.32 -8.80 4.91
C GLY A 115 -5.09 -8.02 5.38
N SER A 116 -4.49 -7.18 4.51
CA SER A 116 -3.37 -6.34 4.94
C SER A 116 -3.85 -5.17 5.79
N THR A 117 -3.15 -4.89 6.89
CA THR A 117 -3.40 -3.74 7.76
C THR A 117 -2.40 -2.64 7.46
N ILE A 118 -2.91 -1.45 7.16
CA ILE A 118 -2.16 -0.21 6.92
C ILE A 118 -2.25 0.66 8.16
N CYS A 119 -1.10 1.12 8.61
CA CYS A 119 -0.91 1.85 9.84
C CYS A 119 -0.24 3.18 9.56
N THR A 120 -0.84 4.23 10.10
CA THR A 120 -0.26 5.56 10.18
C THR A 120 0.46 5.68 11.53
N CYS A 121 1.53 6.47 11.56
CA CYS A 121 2.20 6.78 12.82
C CYS A 121 1.76 8.13 13.40
N THR A 122 1.98 8.31 14.71
CA THR A 122 1.40 9.43 15.47
C THR A 122 2.31 10.67 15.52
N SER A 123 3.62 10.52 15.31
CA SER A 123 4.58 11.63 15.35
C SER A 123 4.40 12.59 14.18
N SER A 124 4.06 13.86 14.45
CA SER A 124 3.85 14.88 13.41
C SER A 124 5.08 15.18 12.56
N SER A 125 6.28 14.93 13.08
CA SER A 125 7.55 15.26 12.41
C SER A 125 8.02 14.22 11.39
N PHE A 126 7.54 12.98 11.49
CA PHE A 126 8.05 11.86 10.69
C PHE A 126 6.94 11.12 9.94
N CYS A 127 5.71 11.22 10.42
CA CYS A 127 4.63 10.39 9.93
C CYS A 127 3.89 11.04 8.78
N ALA A 128 3.49 10.20 7.83
CA ALA A 128 2.42 10.57 6.93
C ALA A 128 1.22 11.11 7.71
N ARG A 129 0.61 12.18 7.22
CA ARG A 129 -0.67 12.73 7.69
C ARG A 129 -1.87 12.00 7.11
N GLY A 130 -1.63 11.12 6.16
CA GLY A 130 -2.64 10.26 5.58
C GLY A 130 -2.18 9.67 4.26
N TYR A 131 -3.09 8.99 3.58
CA TYR A 131 -2.88 8.45 2.24
C TYR A 131 -4.19 8.39 1.47
N SER A 132 -4.10 8.42 0.13
CA SER A 132 -5.23 8.06 -0.73
C SER A 132 -5.06 6.67 -1.30
N ALA A 133 -6.18 5.97 -1.41
CA ALA A 133 -6.24 4.67 -2.04
C ALA A 133 -7.45 4.56 -2.97
N ILE A 134 -7.28 3.82 -4.05
CA ILE A 134 -8.38 3.35 -4.89
C ILE A 134 -8.68 1.91 -4.47
N GLU A 135 -9.91 1.66 -4.05
CA GLU A 135 -10.39 0.33 -3.69
C GLU A 135 -11.03 -0.33 -4.91
N PHE A 136 -10.68 -1.59 -5.15
CA PHE A 136 -11.26 -2.43 -6.18
C PHE A 136 -11.90 -3.68 -5.55
N ASN A 137 -12.98 -4.15 -6.14
CA ASN A 137 -13.52 -5.49 -5.90
C ASN A 137 -12.77 -6.50 -6.76
N LEU A 138 -12.47 -7.66 -6.19
CA LEU A 138 -12.03 -8.84 -6.92
C LEU A 138 -13.26 -9.57 -7.44
N VAL A 139 -13.48 -9.55 -8.75
CA VAL A 139 -14.56 -10.30 -9.41
C VAL A 139 -13.98 -11.59 -9.96
N PRO A 140 -14.53 -12.79 -9.67
CA PRO A 140 -14.03 -14.06 -10.22
C PRO A 140 -13.98 -14.13 -11.75
#